data_AF-A0A0R2ZBY5-F1
#
_entry.id   AF-A0A0R2ZBY5-F1
#
_cell.length_a   1.000
_cell.length_b   1.000
_cell.length_c   1.000
_cell.angle_alpha   90.00
_cell.angle_beta   90.00
_cell.angle_gamma   90.00
#
_symmetry.space_group_name_H-M   'P 1'
#
loop_
_entity.id
_entity.type
_entity.pdbx_description
1 polymer ?
#
loop_
_entity_poly.entity_id
_entity_poly.type
_entity_poly.pdbx_seq_one_letter_code
_entity_poly.pdbx_strand_id
1 'polypeptide(L)'
;MFADRIIRFGKKFEGRLNSDLLQGALDYVAYSEENLAFEILCDHICEYDISITDEEYREAVLLILDMGLDLDEGPFKHLLGLKQ
;
A
#
# COMPACT_ATOMS: atom_id res chain seq x y z
N MET A 1 -5.45 15.38 1.14
CA MET A 1 -4.32 14.74 1.87
C MET A 1 -4.66 13.28 2.03
N PHE A 2 -3.76 12.40 1.61
CA PHE A 2 -3.96 10.95 1.61
C PHE A 2 -3.32 10.27 2.82
N ALA A 3 -2.50 11.01 3.56
CA ALA A 3 -1.80 10.57 4.77
C ALA A 3 -2.62 9.65 5.68
N ASP A 4 -3.76 10.11 6.19
CA ASP A 4 -4.58 9.33 7.12
C ASP A 4 -5.14 8.05 6.48
N ARG A 5 -5.42 8.05 5.18
CA ARG A 5 -5.90 6.87 4.47
C ARG A 5 -4.79 5.85 4.29
N ILE A 6 -3.60 6.30 3.91
CA ILE A 6 -2.41 5.44 3.76
C ILE A 6 -2.04 4.81 5.10
N ILE A 7 -2.04 5.59 6.19
CA ILE A 7 -1.76 5.08 7.53
C ILE A 7 -2.81 4.04 7.95
N ARG A 8 -4.11 4.31 7.74
CA ARG A 8 -5.16 3.33 8.05
C ARG A 8 -5.05 2.06 7.22
N PHE A 9 -4.73 2.20 5.94
CA PHE A 9 -4.51 1.06 5.05
C PHE A 9 -3.32 0.23 5.49
N GLY A 10 -2.16 0.85 5.73
CA GLY A 10 -0.95 0.19 6.22
C GLY A 10 -1.15 -0.56 7.53
N LYS A 11 -1.92 0.00 8.47
CA LYS A 11 -2.25 -0.67 9.74
C LYS A 11 -2.96 -2.00 9.58
N LYS A 12 -3.67 -2.24 8.48
CA LYS A 12 -4.28 -3.56 8.21
C LYS A 12 -3.24 -4.66 8.06
N PHE A 13 -2.00 -4.31 7.70
CA PHE A 13 -0.90 -5.24 7.49
C PHE A 13 -0.03 -5.48 8.74
N GLU A 14 -0.37 -4.86 9.88
CA GLU A 14 0.29 -5.18 11.15
C GLU A 14 0.16 -6.68 11.47
N GLY A 15 1.29 -7.32 11.78
CA GLY A 15 1.36 -8.76 12.05
C GLY A 15 1.39 -9.65 10.79
N ARG A 16 1.20 -9.09 9.59
CA ARG A 16 1.43 -9.78 8.31
C ARG A 16 2.72 -9.31 7.63
N LEU A 17 2.93 -7.99 7.58
CA LEU A 17 4.16 -7.38 7.08
C LEU A 17 5.12 -7.11 8.25
N ASN A 18 6.42 -7.22 7.99
CA ASN A 18 7.45 -6.89 8.99
C ASN A 18 7.26 -5.44 9.48
N SER A 19 7.36 -5.22 10.80
CA SER A 19 7.10 -3.92 11.43
C SER A 19 8.03 -2.81 10.95
N ASP A 20 9.29 -3.12 10.68
CA ASP A 20 10.28 -2.12 10.27
C ASP A 20 10.02 -1.68 8.83
N LEU A 21 9.60 -2.60 7.96
CA LEU A 21 9.18 -2.29 6.59
C LEU A 21 7.90 -1.46 6.58
N LEU A 22 6.91 -1.87 7.37
CA LEU A 22 5.65 -1.15 7.47
C LEU A 22 5.86 0.27 8.00
N GLN A 23 6.60 0.42 9.10
CA GLN A 23 6.89 1.73 9.69
C GLN A 23 7.73 2.58 8.73
N GLY A 24 8.76 1.99 8.11
CA GLY A 24 9.61 2.66 7.14
C GLY A 24 8.82 3.22 5.96
N ALA A 25 7.85 2.48 5.41
CA ALA A 25 6.97 2.98 4.35
C ALA A 25 6.06 4.12 4.84
N LEU A 26 5.51 4.01 6.05
CA LEU A 26 4.59 5.01 6.61
C LEU A 26 5.30 6.30 7.05
N ASP A 27 6.59 6.26 7.36
CA ASP A 27 7.35 7.45 7.77
C ASP A 27 7.42 8.50 6.66
N TYR A 28 7.40 8.10 5.39
CA TYR A 28 7.35 9.00 4.22
C TYR A 28 6.10 9.88 4.20
N VAL A 29 5.00 9.43 4.81
CA VAL A 29 3.79 10.25 4.97
C VAL A 29 4.08 11.51 5.79
N ALA A 30 4.95 11.43 6.80
CA ALA A 30 5.32 12.57 7.64
C ALA A 30 6.13 13.64 6.86
N TYR A 31 6.75 13.25 5.75
CA TYR A 31 7.52 14.13 4.87
C TYR A 31 6.69 14.65 3.67
N SER A 32 5.37 14.49 3.67
CA SER A 32 4.47 14.83 2.56
C SER A 32 4.78 14.08 1.26
N GLU A 33 5.39 12.90 1.37
CA GLU A 33 5.70 12.02 0.25
C GLU A 33 4.67 10.88 0.19
N GLU A 34 3.38 11.22 0.14
CA GLU A 34 2.28 10.24 0.26
C GLU A 34 2.25 9.24 -0.89
N ASN A 35 2.53 9.67 -2.13
CA ASN A 35 2.60 8.77 -3.28
C ASN A 35 3.70 7.73 -3.10
N LEU A 36 4.89 8.17 -2.69
CA LEU A 36 6.04 7.30 -2.45
C LEU A 36 5.79 6.36 -1.27
N ALA A 37 5.22 6.87 -0.18
CA ALA A 37 4.85 6.06 0.99
C ALA A 37 3.94 4.90 0.60
N PHE A 38 2.93 5.18 -0.23
CA PHE A 38 1.97 4.19 -0.68
C PHE A 38 2.58 3.20 -1.71
N GLU A 39 3.44 3.68 -2.61
CA GLU A 39 4.17 2.84 -3.56
C GLU A 39 5.08 1.85 -2.82
N ILE A 40 5.92 2.32 -1.90
CA ILE A 40 6.81 1.46 -1.08
C ILE A 40 6.00 0.42 -0.30
N LEU A 41 4.86 0.82 0.27
CA LEU A 41 3.99 -0.10 0.98
C LEU A 41 3.45 -1.21 0.06
N CYS A 42 3.00 -0.86 -1.14
CA CYS A 42 2.51 -1.83 -2.12
C CYS A 42 3.66 -2.72 -2.64
N ASP A 43 4.85 -2.17 -2.84
CA ASP A 43 6.06 -2.92 -3.18
C ASP A 43 6.35 -3.97 -2.12
N HIS A 44 6.34 -3.61 -0.83
CA HIS A 44 6.55 -4.57 0.24
C HIS A 44 5.45 -5.63 0.32
N ILE A 45 4.18 -5.27 0.11
CA ILE A 45 3.10 -6.25 0.05
C ILE A 45 3.35 -7.26 -1.08
N CYS A 46 3.78 -6.79 -2.25
CA CYS A 46 4.05 -7.63 -3.42
C CYS A 46 5.34 -8.46 -3.26
N GLU A 47 6.43 -7.87 -2.80
CA GLU A 47 7.74 -8.52 -2.67
C GLU A 47 7.71 -9.65 -1.65
N TYR A 48 6.92 -9.52 -0.59
CA TYR A 48 6.80 -10.51 0.47
C TYR A 48 5.56 -11.41 0.33
N ASP A 49 4.91 -11.41 -0.84
CA ASP A 49 3.73 -12.22 -1.16
C ASP A 49 2.63 -12.12 -0.08
N ILE A 50 2.45 -10.92 0.50
CA ILE A 50 1.49 -10.69 1.55
C ILE A 50 0.09 -10.81 0.94
N SER A 51 -0.64 -11.83 1.39
CA SER A 51 -1.98 -12.08 0.91
C SER A 51 -2.93 -10.95 1.29
N ILE A 52 -3.71 -10.49 0.32
CA ILE A 52 -4.70 -9.43 0.48
C ILE A 52 -6.11 -9.98 0.32
N THR A 53 -7.04 -9.41 1.07
CA THR A 53 -8.46 -9.67 0.86
C THR A 53 -9.00 -8.85 -0.31
N ASP A 54 -10.17 -9.23 -0.81
CA ASP A 54 -10.92 -8.45 -1.80
C ASP A 54 -11.22 -7.01 -1.35
N GLU A 55 -11.44 -6.80 -0.05
CA GLU A 55 -11.69 -5.46 0.51
C GLU A 55 -10.42 -4.61 0.50
N GLU A 56 -9.28 -5.19 0.91
CA GLU A 56 -7.98 -4.53 0.89
C GLU A 56 -7.55 -4.16 -0.53
N TYR A 57 -7.77 -5.06 -1.49
CA TYR A 57 -7.51 -4.75 -2.90
C TYR A 57 -8.36 -3.57 -3.38
N ARG A 58 -9.67 -3.58 -3.10
CA ARG A 58 -10.56 -2.49 -3.53
C ARG A 58 -10.12 -1.16 -2.91
N GLU A 59 -9.73 -1.16 -1.65
CA GLU A 59 -9.22 0.04 -0.98
C GLU A 59 -7.91 0.53 -1.62
N ALA A 60 -6.98 -0.38 -1.94
CA ALA A 60 -5.75 -0.04 -2.65
C ALA A 60 -6.04 0.59 -4.02
N VAL A 61 -6.92 -0.01 -4.82
CA VAL A 61 -7.33 0.54 -6.13
C VAL A 61 -7.97 1.92 -5.98
N LEU A 62 -8.84 2.12 -4.99
CA LEU A 62 -9.43 3.44 -4.74
C LEU A 62 -8.38 4.47 -4.35
N LEU A 63 -7.38 4.10 -3.54
CA LEU A 63 -6.26 4.98 -3.21
C LEU A 63 -5.44 5.36 -4.45
N ILE A 64 -5.10 4.40 -5.30
CA ILE A 64 -4.37 4.62 -6.56
C ILE A 64 -5.11 5.64 -7.42
N LEU A 65 -6.41 5.41 -7.66
CA LEU A 65 -7.23 6.27 -8.50
C LEU A 65 -7.37 7.68 -7.91
N ASP A 66 -7.62 7.81 -6.61
CA ASP A 66 -7.79 9.10 -5.96
C ASP A 66 -6.47 9.92 -5.93
N MET A 67 -5.33 9.23 -5.86
CA MET A 67 -3.99 9.82 -5.89
C MET A 67 -3.51 10.14 -7.32
N GLY A 68 -4.26 9.72 -8.34
CA GLY A 68 -3.90 9.89 -9.75
C GLY A 68 -2.72 9.02 -10.19
N LEU A 69 -2.52 7.88 -9.54
CA LEU A 69 -1.51 6.89 -9.88
C LEU A 69 -2.06 5.90 -10.91
N ASP A 70 -1.18 5.21 -11.63
CA ASP A 70 -1.56 4.21 -12.64
C ASP A 70 -1.55 2.80 -12.04
N LEU A 71 -2.69 2.10 -12.10
CA LEU A 71 -2.83 0.73 -11.60
C LEU A 71 -1.99 -0.28 -12.40
N ASP A 72 -1.68 0.03 -13.66
CA ASP A 72 -0.93 -0.85 -14.55
C ASP A 72 0.60 -0.65 -14.42
N GLU A 73 1.04 0.27 -13.57
CA GLU A 73 2.45 0.56 -13.31
C GLU A 73 2.95 0.13 -11.91
N GLY A 74 4.28 0.08 -11.77
CA GLY A 74 4.94 -0.15 -10.48
C GLY A 74 4.50 -1.44 -9.77
N PRO A 75 4.36 -1.40 -8.42
CA PRO A 75 3.85 -2.54 -7.64
C PRO A 75 2.39 -2.88 -7.93
N PHE A 76 1.60 -1.90 -8.37
CA PHE A 76 0.15 -1.96 -8.33
C PHE A 76 -0.43 -3.05 -9.25
N LYS A 77 0.21 -3.26 -10.40
CA LYS A 77 -0.16 -4.29 -11.38
C LYS A 77 -0.12 -5.71 -10.81
N HIS A 78 0.65 -5.94 -9.74
CA HIS A 78 0.85 -7.26 -9.14
C HIS A 78 -0.19 -7.60 -8.07
N LEU A 79 -0.91 -6.60 -7.53
CA LEU A 79 -1.86 -6.77 -6.42
C LEU A 79 -2.97 -7.79 -6.75
N LEU A 80 -3.40 -7.90 -8.02
CA LEU A 80 -4.45 -8.85 -8.41
C LEU A 80 -4.05 -10.31 -8.14
N GLY A 81 -2.76 -10.63 -8.24
CA GLY A 81 -2.23 -11.98 -8.03
C GLY A 81 -2.22 -12.42 -6.56
N LEU A 82 -2.41 -11.50 -5.62
CA LEU A 82 -2.30 -11.73 -4.17
C LEU A 82 -3.66 -11.89 -3.48
N LYS A 83 -4.76 -11.78 -4.23
CA LYS A 83 -6.11 -11.93 -3.69
C LYS A 83 -6.39 -13.36 -3.24
N GLN A 84 -7.04 -13.50 -2.08
CA GLN A 84 -7.60 -14.76 -1.58
C GLN A 84 -9.13 -14.73 -1.50
#